data_AF-A0A4R0J2E2-F1
#
_entry.id   AF-A0A4R0J2E2-F1
#
_cell.length_a   1.000
_cell.length_b   1.000
_cell.length_c   1.000
_cell.angle_alpha   90.00
_cell.angle_beta   90.00
_cell.angle_gamma   90.00
#
_symmetry.space_group_name_H-M   'P 1'
#
loop_
_entity.id
_entity.type
_entity.pdbx_description
1 polymer ?
#
loop_
_entity_poly.entity_id
_entity_poly.type
_entity_poly.pdbx_seq_one_letter_code
_entity_poly.pdbx_strand_id
1 'polypeptide(L)'
;MSPRSRRVVIEAGGGTALADDVADAIAAHFNVAVPLSWGAEAHLLHAGTHLDVVGLRRPELARSTVAEVHAQQPRTDFTAHFLTAMREEHHLRTSSRPALLWRLGMQRSIRRAERTVA
;
A
#
# COMPACT_ATOMS: atom_id res chain seq x y z
N MET A 1 -16.31 7.38 -0.70
CA MET A 1 -15.22 7.75 0.23
C MET A 1 -14.95 9.23 -0.02
N SER A 2 -15.01 10.10 0.99
CA SER A 2 -14.69 11.53 0.82
C SER A 2 -13.23 11.63 0.32
N PRO A 3 -12.92 12.26 -0.84
CA PRO A 3 -11.61 12.11 -1.44
C PRO A 3 -10.68 13.15 -0.81
N ARG A 4 -10.35 12.93 0.46
CA ARG A 4 -9.37 13.75 1.20
C ARG A 4 -8.10 13.93 0.38
N SER A 5 -7.68 12.88 -0.34
CA SER A 5 -6.57 12.91 -1.29
C SER A 5 -6.76 13.90 -2.44
N ARG A 6 -7.94 13.90 -3.10
CA ARG A 6 -8.26 14.88 -4.15
C ARG A 6 -8.11 16.30 -3.64
N ARG A 7 -8.67 16.61 -2.47
CA ARG A 7 -8.57 17.93 -1.86
C ARG A 7 -7.11 18.32 -1.60
N VAL A 8 -6.31 17.40 -1.05
CA VAL A 8 -4.87 17.62 -0.81
C VAL A 8 -4.13 17.95 -2.10
N VAL A 9 -4.42 17.26 -3.20
CA VAL A 9 -3.79 17.54 -4.50
C VAL A 9 -4.17 18.94 -5.01
N ILE A 10 -5.45 19.32 -4.94
CA ILE A 10 -5.91 20.65 -5.36
C ILE A 10 -5.29 21.75 -4.50
N GLU A 11 -5.27 21.58 -3.17
CA GLU A 11 -4.67 22.54 -2.23
C GLU A 11 -3.15 22.71 -2.46
N ALA A 12 -2.48 21.67 -2.96
CA ALA A 12 -1.08 21.72 -3.37
C ALA A 12 -0.84 22.34 -4.76
N GLY A 13 -1.88 22.85 -5.43
CA GLY A 13 -1.79 23.45 -6.76
C GLY A 13 -1.88 22.45 -7.93
N GLY A 14 -2.23 21.19 -7.65
CA GLY A 14 -2.47 20.18 -8.68
C GLY A 14 -3.76 20.42 -9.46
N GLY A 15 -3.80 19.94 -10.70
CA GLY A 15 -5.00 19.97 -11.54
C GLY A 15 -6.05 18.93 -11.12
N THR A 16 -7.29 19.11 -11.58
CA THR A 16 -8.40 18.18 -11.26
C THR A 16 -8.15 16.77 -11.76
N ALA A 17 -7.57 16.60 -12.95
CA ALA A 17 -7.25 15.28 -13.50
C ALA A 17 -6.30 14.50 -12.58
N LEU A 18 -5.18 15.10 -12.17
CA LEU A 18 -4.25 14.48 -11.22
C LEU A 18 -4.92 14.18 -9.87
N ALA A 19 -5.79 15.08 -9.41
CA ALA A 19 -6.49 14.89 -8.14
C ALA A 19 -7.47 13.71 -8.20
N ASP A 20 -8.09 13.46 -9.36
CA ASP A 20 -8.97 12.33 -9.62
C ASP A 20 -8.15 11.03 -9.73
N ASP A 21 -7.05 11.02 -10.49
CA ASP A 21 -6.15 9.85 -10.63
C ASP A 21 -5.61 9.40 -9.26
N VAL A 22 -5.17 10.34 -8.42
CA VAL A 22 -4.68 10.04 -7.07
C VAL A 22 -5.79 9.51 -6.18
N ALA A 23 -7.01 10.06 -6.28
CA ALA A 23 -8.14 9.58 -5.51
C ALA A 23 -8.53 8.14 -5.89
N ASP A 24 -8.55 7.84 -7.18
CA ASP A 24 -8.90 6.52 -7.70
C ASP A 24 -7.82 5.48 -7.39
N ALA A 25 -6.53 5.83 -7.55
CA ALA A 25 -5.41 4.97 -7.17
C ALA A 25 -5.46 4.61 -5.67
N ILE A 26 -5.69 5.59 -4.79
CA ILE A 26 -5.81 5.36 -3.35
C ILE A 26 -7.07 4.55 -3.03
N ALA A 27 -8.19 4.75 -3.73
CA ALA A 27 -9.37 3.91 -3.52
C ALA A 27 -9.14 2.45 -3.92
N ALA A 28 -8.32 2.22 -4.96
CA ALA A 28 -8.08 0.92 -5.55
C ALA A 28 -6.95 0.10 -4.89
N HIS A 29 -6.01 0.71 -4.16
CA HIS A 29 -4.78 0.00 -3.74
C HIS A 29 -4.98 -1.18 -2.77
N PHE A 30 -6.16 -1.29 -2.14
CA PHE A 30 -6.55 -2.46 -1.33
C PHE A 30 -7.37 -3.51 -2.09
N ASN A 31 -7.60 -3.32 -3.38
CA ASN A 31 -8.17 -4.38 -4.22
C ASN A 31 -7.20 -5.57 -4.28
N VAL A 32 -7.72 -6.76 -4.58
CA VAL A 32 -6.90 -7.97 -4.73
C VAL A 32 -5.96 -7.87 -5.95
N ALA A 33 -6.40 -7.15 -6.97
CA ALA A 33 -5.62 -6.85 -8.17
C ALA A 33 -6.06 -5.51 -8.75
N VAL A 34 -5.11 -4.81 -9.38
CA VAL A 34 -5.35 -3.59 -10.15
C VAL A 34 -4.65 -3.75 -11.51
N PRO A 35 -5.39 -3.91 -12.62
CA PRO A 35 -4.79 -4.08 -13.94
C PRO A 35 -4.20 -2.77 -14.48
N LEU A 36 -3.24 -2.86 -15.39
CA LEU A 36 -2.63 -1.68 -16.03
C LEU A 36 -3.65 -0.82 -16.80
N SER A 37 -4.76 -1.41 -17.26
CA SER A 37 -5.85 -0.69 -17.93
C SER A 37 -6.58 0.32 -17.02
N TRP A 38 -6.31 0.30 -15.71
CA TRP A 38 -6.83 1.30 -14.75
C TRP A 38 -5.87 2.48 -14.55
N GLY A 39 -4.81 2.58 -15.36
CA GLY A 39 -3.80 3.63 -15.28
C GLY A 39 -2.53 3.16 -14.58
N ALA A 40 -1.40 3.78 -14.96
CA ALA A 40 -0.10 3.43 -14.43
C ALA A 40 0.00 3.72 -12.94
N GLU A 41 -0.58 4.84 -12.49
CA GLU A 41 -0.59 5.32 -11.11
C GLU A 41 -1.29 4.32 -10.19
N ALA A 42 -2.50 3.88 -10.54
CA ALA A 42 -3.26 2.90 -9.77
C ALA A 42 -2.54 1.54 -9.73
N HIS A 43 -2.04 1.09 -10.88
CA HIS A 43 -1.33 -0.18 -11.00
C HIS A 43 -0.03 -0.19 -10.17
N LEU A 44 0.80 0.85 -10.30
CA LEU A 44 2.08 0.94 -9.63
C LEU A 44 1.92 1.21 -8.13
N LEU A 45 0.94 2.01 -7.70
CA LEU A 45 0.64 2.20 -6.28
C LEU A 45 0.24 0.88 -5.62
N HIS A 46 -0.65 0.10 -6.26
CA HIS A 46 -1.02 -1.23 -5.79
C HIS A 46 0.20 -2.16 -5.73
N ALA A 47 1.01 -2.21 -6.80
CA ALA A 47 2.20 -3.05 -6.84
C ALA A 47 3.23 -2.67 -5.76
N GLY A 48 3.52 -1.38 -5.59
CA GLY A 48 4.47 -0.87 -4.61
C GLY A 48 4.05 -1.14 -3.17
N THR A 49 2.78 -0.89 -2.85
CA THR A 49 2.24 -1.18 -1.50
C THR A 49 2.29 -2.67 -1.17
N HIS A 50 1.97 -3.56 -2.12
CA HIS A 50 2.07 -5.00 -1.90
C HIS A 50 3.52 -5.50 -1.81
N LEU A 51 4.43 -4.91 -2.59
CA LEU A 51 5.87 -5.18 -2.47
C LEU A 51 6.40 -4.83 -1.07
N ASP A 52 6.05 -3.65 -0.58
CA ASP A 52 6.57 -3.13 0.68
C ASP A 52 5.94 -3.79 1.92
N VAL A 53 4.64 -4.09 1.87
CA VAL A 53 3.88 -4.62 3.02
C VAL A 53 3.97 -6.14 3.13
N VAL A 54 3.83 -6.86 2.00
CA VAL A 54 3.76 -8.33 1.98
C VAL A 54 4.85 -9.00 1.14
N GLY A 55 5.78 -8.24 0.56
CA GLY A 55 6.93 -8.78 -0.17
C GLY A 55 6.60 -9.33 -1.56
N LEU A 56 5.41 -9.06 -2.11
CA LEU A 56 5.05 -9.51 -3.45
C LEU A 56 6.01 -8.90 -4.49
N ARG A 57 6.35 -9.68 -5.52
CA ARG A 57 7.24 -9.24 -6.61
C ARG A 57 8.67 -8.85 -6.19
N ARG A 58 9.05 -8.97 -4.92
CA ARG A 58 10.42 -8.66 -4.47
C ARG A 58 11.52 -9.42 -5.24
N PRO A 59 11.35 -10.71 -5.60
CA PRO A 59 12.36 -11.41 -6.40
C PRO A 59 12.57 -10.85 -7.82
N GLU A 60 11.65 -10.00 -8.30
CA GLU A 60 11.79 -9.32 -9.60
C GLU A 60 12.74 -8.11 -9.53
N LEU A 61 13.13 -7.68 -8.32
CA LEU A 61 14.03 -6.55 -8.09
C LEU A 61 15.44 -7.03 -7.76
N ALA A 62 16.43 -6.27 -8.19
CA ALA A 62 17.81 -6.49 -7.77
C ALA A 62 17.93 -6.29 -6.25
N ARG A 63 18.61 -7.21 -5.57
CA ARG A 63 18.83 -7.13 -4.11
C ARG A 63 19.54 -5.84 -3.69
N SER A 64 20.46 -5.34 -4.52
CA SER A 64 21.16 -4.07 -4.32
C SER A 64 20.20 -2.89 -4.31
N THR A 65 19.23 -2.84 -5.23
CA THR A 65 18.21 -1.78 -5.27
C THR A 65 17.35 -1.77 -4.00
N VAL A 66 16.94 -2.95 -3.52
CA VAL A 66 16.16 -3.05 -2.26
C VAL A 66 17.01 -2.59 -1.07
N ALA A 67 18.27 -3.01 -1.00
CA ALA A 67 19.19 -2.61 0.06
C ALA A 67 19.45 -1.09 0.05
N GLU A 68 19.62 -0.49 -1.12
CA GLU A 68 19.81 0.95 -1.30
C GLU A 68 18.59 1.74 -0.79
N VAL A 69 17.37 1.33 -1.17
CA VAL A 69 16.14 1.97 -0.69
C VAL A 69 16.04 1.90 0.83
N HIS A 70 16.31 0.73 1.44
CA HIS A 70 16.26 0.61 2.91
C HIS A 70 17.38 1.36 3.63
N ALA A 71 18.54 1.53 3.00
CA ALA A 71 19.61 2.37 3.54
C ALA A 71 19.19 3.86 3.57
N GLN A 72 18.45 4.31 2.55
CA GLN A 72 17.94 5.69 2.48
C GLN A 72 16.67 5.89 3.32
N GLN A 73 15.82 4.87 3.41
CA GLN A 73 14.50 4.89 4.08
C GLN A 73 14.34 3.66 4.98
N PRO A 74 14.93 3.67 6.19
CA PRO A 74 14.84 2.55 7.13
C PRO A 74 13.39 2.25 7.53
N ARG A 75 13.06 0.96 7.62
CA ARG A 75 11.70 0.48 7.95
C ARG A 75 11.42 0.39 9.46
N THR A 76 12.14 1.16 10.28
CA THR A 76 12.08 1.09 11.75
C THR A 76 10.64 1.05 12.24
N ASP A 77 10.30 0.00 12.99
CA ASP A 77 8.98 -0.28 13.56
C ASP A 77 7.79 -0.37 12.58
N PHE A 78 8.03 -0.36 11.26
CA PHE A 78 6.99 -0.35 10.25
C PHE A 78 5.99 -1.50 10.44
N THR A 79 6.48 -2.73 10.59
CA THR A 79 5.62 -3.91 10.72
C THR A 79 4.72 -3.82 11.95
N ALA A 80 5.26 -3.36 13.08
CA ALA A 80 4.52 -3.22 14.33
C ALA A 80 3.41 -2.15 14.20
N HIS A 81 3.75 -0.99 13.62
CA HIS A 81 2.79 0.08 13.37
C HIS A 81 1.71 -0.34 12.37
N PHE A 82 2.09 -0.96 11.25
CA PHE A 82 1.15 -1.37 10.22
C PHE A 82 0.18 -2.46 10.72
N LEU A 83 0.68 -3.46 11.45
CA LEU A 83 -0.17 -4.49 12.05
C LEU A 83 -1.16 -3.91 13.07
N THR A 84 -0.73 -2.92 13.85
CA THR A 84 -1.60 -2.22 14.80
C THR A 84 -2.71 -1.48 14.06
N ALA A 85 -2.37 -0.68 13.04
CA ALA A 85 -3.35 0.05 12.24
C ALA A 85 -4.36 -0.87 11.53
N MET A 86 -3.90 -2.00 10.97
CA MET A 86 -4.80 -2.96 10.31
C MET A 86 -5.71 -3.68 11.29
N ARG A 87 -5.23 -3.99 12.51
CA ARG A 87 -6.07 -4.54 13.58
C ARG A 87 -7.16 -3.53 13.97
N GLU A 88 -6.82 -2.26 14.14
CA GLU A 88 -7.81 -1.22 14.46
C GLU A 88 -8.85 -1.06 13.35
N GLU A 89 -8.41 -0.97 12.08
CA GLU A 89 -9.31 -0.88 10.93
C GLU A 89 -10.24 -2.11 10.84
N HIS A 90 -9.72 -3.31 11.13
CA HIS A 90 -10.53 -4.53 11.19
C HIS A 90 -11.64 -4.46 12.26
N HIS A 91 -11.34 -3.89 13.44
CA HIS A 91 -12.32 -3.74 14.52
C HIS A 91 -13.33 -2.63 14.25
N LEU A 92 -12.88 -1.48 13.73
CA LEU A 92 -13.71 -0.30 13.53
C LEU A 92 -14.54 -0.37 12.23
N ARG A 93 -14.04 -1.06 11.20
CA ARG A 93 -14.67 -1.14 9.87
C ARG A 93 -14.68 -2.57 9.34
N THR A 94 -15.42 -3.42 10.01
CA THR A 94 -15.49 -4.88 9.74
C THR A 94 -15.86 -5.26 8.29
N SER A 95 -16.52 -4.35 7.55
CA SER A 95 -16.92 -4.54 6.15
C SER A 95 -15.95 -3.92 5.12
N SER A 96 -14.81 -3.36 5.55
CA SER A 96 -13.82 -2.76 4.64
C SER A 96 -12.94 -3.82 3.95
N ARG A 97 -12.32 -3.45 2.82
CA ARG A 97 -11.35 -4.32 2.12
C ARG A 97 -10.17 -4.72 3.01
N PRO A 98 -9.51 -3.80 3.75
CA PRO A 98 -8.49 -4.18 4.73
C PRO A 98 -8.99 -5.19 5.76
N ALA A 99 -10.22 -5.02 6.28
CA ALA A 99 -10.80 -5.96 7.25
C ALA A 99 -11.08 -7.35 6.67
N LEU A 100 -11.42 -7.45 5.38
CA LEU A 100 -11.50 -8.71 4.65
C LEU A 100 -10.11 -9.36 4.52
N LEU A 101 -9.10 -8.63 4.03
CA LEU A 101 -7.73 -9.15 3.87
C LEU A 101 -7.13 -9.58 5.21
N TRP A 102 -7.42 -8.86 6.29
CA TRP A 102 -7.01 -9.24 7.65
C TRP A 102 -7.54 -10.63 8.03
N ARG A 103 -8.83 -10.88 7.81
CA ARG A 103 -9.47 -12.19 8.07
C ARG A 103 -8.91 -13.30 7.18
N LEU A 104 -8.51 -12.96 5.96
CA LEU A 104 -7.86 -13.89 5.03
C LEU A 104 -6.37 -14.15 5.35
N GLY A 105 -5.84 -13.53 6.41
CA GLY A 105 -4.50 -13.85 6.92
C GLY A 105 -3.40 -12.88 6.52
N MET A 106 -3.73 -11.64 6.11
CA MET A 106 -2.76 -10.58 5.80
C MET A 106 -1.64 -10.45 6.85
N GLN A 107 -1.98 -10.56 8.14
CA GLN A 107 -1.01 -10.53 9.24
C GLN A 107 0.12 -11.56 9.12
N ARG A 108 -0.14 -12.76 8.58
CA ARG A 108 0.86 -13.80 8.37
C ARG A 108 1.79 -13.43 7.23
N SER A 109 1.23 -12.90 6.14
CA SER A 109 1.99 -12.41 4.98
C SER A 109 2.93 -11.27 5.36
N ILE A 110 2.47 -10.30 6.15
CA ILE A 110 3.29 -9.18 6.63
C ILE A 110 4.49 -9.70 7.46
N ARG A 111 4.23 -10.54 8.47
CA ARG A 111 5.30 -11.11 9.32
C ARG A 111 6.27 -12.02 8.56
N ARG A 112 5.84 -12.61 7.45
CA ARG A 112 6.72 -13.37 6.56
C ARG A 112 7.62 -12.41 5.76
N ALA A 113 7.06 -11.33 5.23
CA ALA A 113 7.79 -10.34 4.45
C ALA A 113 8.89 -9.66 5.28
N GLU A 114 8.61 -9.31 6.54
CA GLU A 114 9.57 -8.72 7.48
C GLU A 114 10.84 -9.57 7.64
N ARG A 115 10.69 -10.88 7.82
CA ARG A 115 11.82 -11.83 7.95
C ARG A 115 12.69 -11.96 6.71
N THR A 116 12.23 -11.43 5.58
CA THR A 116 12.98 -11.45 4.31
C THR A 116 13.56 -10.08 3.97
N VAL A 117 13.36 -9.08 4.84
CA VAL A 117 13.99 -7.75 4.76
C VAL A 117 15.20 -7.65 5.70
N ALA A 118 15.07 -8.23 6.91
CA ALA A 118 16.16 -8.34 7.88
C ALA A 118 17.23 -9.33 7.40
#